data_AF-A0A1G7A7A2-F1
#
_entry.id   AF-A0A1G7A7A2-F1
#
_cell.length_a   1.000
_cell.length_b   1.000
_cell.length_c   1.000
_cell.angle_alpha   90.00
_cell.angle_beta   90.00
_cell.angle_gamma   90.00
#
_symmetry.space_group_name_H-M   'P 1'
#
loop_
_entity.id
_entity.type
_entity.pdbx_description
1 polymer ?
#
loop_
_entity_poly.entity_id
_entity_poly.type
_entity_poly.pdbx_seq_one_letter_code
_entity_poly.pdbx_strand_id
1 'polypeptide(L)'
;MLTMEDCIAFCGMEADEVEALAASEHLPTIIAAEWTARELARQGGRDHVETVLGERAGEARLRGDDATADALETIMARERTRL
;
A
#
# COMPACT_ATOMS: atom_id res chain seq x y z
N MET A 1 1.83 24.37 -7.71
CA MET A 1 1.67 23.09 -8.43
C MET A 1 1.94 22.01 -7.40
N LEU A 2 1.09 20.98 -7.30
CA LEU A 2 1.28 19.92 -6.30
C LEU A 2 2.48 19.05 -6.70
N THR A 3 3.25 18.62 -5.70
CA THR A 3 4.35 17.67 -5.82
C THR A 3 3.87 16.24 -5.54
N MET A 4 4.69 15.23 -5.83
CA MET A 4 4.39 13.85 -5.44
C MET A 4 4.30 13.71 -3.91
N GLU A 5 5.18 14.39 -3.17
CA GLU A 5 5.15 14.40 -1.70
C GLU A 5 3.82 14.96 -1.17
N ASP A 6 3.29 16.02 -1.79
CA ASP A 6 1.96 16.53 -1.44
C ASP A 6 0.87 15.47 -1.68
N CYS A 7 0.93 14.74 -2.80
CA CYS A 7 -0.05 13.69 -3.10
C CYS A 7 -0.03 12.55 -2.08
N ILE A 8 1.16 12.10 -1.66
CA ILE A 8 1.31 11.07 -0.63
C ILE A 8 0.83 11.60 0.72
N ALA A 9 1.18 12.83 1.08
CA ALA A 9 0.72 13.44 2.33
C ALA A 9 -0.81 13.53 2.45
N PHE A 10 -1.53 13.59 1.33
CA PHE A 10 -3.00 13.61 1.31
C PHE A 10 -3.67 12.23 1.22
N CYS A 11 -2.94 11.15 0.97
CA CYS A 11 -3.55 9.85 0.71
C CYS A 11 -3.82 9.00 1.95
N GLY A 12 -3.32 9.39 3.12
CA GLY A 12 -3.56 8.68 4.39
C GLY A 12 -2.65 7.47 4.61
N MET A 13 -1.56 7.36 3.87
CA MET A 13 -0.50 6.35 4.04
C MET A 13 0.89 7.00 3.82
N GLU A 14 1.93 6.33 4.28
CA GLU A 14 3.33 6.73 4.09
C GLU A 14 3.82 6.40 2.67
N ALA A 15 4.96 6.99 2.29
CA ALA A 15 5.50 6.82 0.95
C ALA A 15 5.83 5.36 0.60
N ASP A 16 6.41 4.60 1.53
CA ASP A 16 6.74 3.17 1.33
C ASP A 16 5.50 2.29 1.21
N GLU A 17 4.43 2.61 1.94
CA GLU A 17 3.10 1.99 1.81
C GLU A 17 2.50 2.23 0.42
N VAL A 18 2.55 3.47 -0.07
CA VAL A 18 2.01 3.83 -1.39
C VAL A 18 2.81 3.19 -2.52
N GLU A 19 4.14 3.14 -2.41
CA GLU A 19 5.01 2.45 -3.37
C GLU A 19 4.73 0.94 -3.38
N ALA A 20 4.49 0.32 -2.22
CA ALA A 20 4.10 -1.08 -2.14
C ALA A 20 2.76 -1.33 -2.87
N LEU A 21 1.77 -0.46 -2.70
CA LEU A 21 0.49 -0.55 -3.40
C LEU A 21 0.62 -0.31 -4.91
N ALA A 22 1.43 0.67 -5.31
CA ALA A 22 1.76 0.92 -6.71
C ALA A 22 2.35 -0.34 -7.37
N ALA A 23 3.24 -1.04 -6.67
CA ALA A 23 3.84 -2.28 -7.15
C ALA A 23 2.86 -3.47 -7.16
N SER A 24 1.94 -3.56 -6.20
CA SER A 24 0.90 -4.60 -6.14
C SER A 24 -0.11 -4.47 -7.28
N GLU A 25 -0.62 -3.24 -7.50
CA GLU A 25 -1.68 -2.97 -8.47
C GLU A 25 -1.15 -2.61 -9.87
N HIS A 26 0.18 -2.60 -10.04
CA HIS A 26 0.86 -2.18 -11.28
C HIS A 26 0.46 -0.76 -11.74
N LEU A 27 0.39 0.17 -10.79
CA LEU A 27 0.01 1.56 -11.01
C LEU A 27 1.23 2.49 -10.87
N PRO A 28 1.25 3.65 -11.56
CA PRO A 28 2.17 4.72 -11.21
C PRO A 28 1.90 5.21 -9.76
N THR A 29 2.94 5.60 -9.02
CA THR A 29 2.83 6.05 -7.61
C THR A 29 1.76 7.12 -7.40
N ILE A 30 1.64 8.09 -8.32
CA ILE A 30 0.62 9.16 -8.20
C ILE A 30 -0.82 8.62 -8.30
N ILE A 31 -1.03 7.55 -9.08
CA ILE A 31 -2.33 6.90 -9.23
C ILE A 31 -2.59 6.00 -8.02
N ALA A 32 -1.58 5.31 -7.50
CA ALA A 32 -1.69 4.56 -6.26
C ALA A 32 -2.06 5.48 -5.09
N ALA A 33 -1.44 6.67 -5.00
CA ALA A 33 -1.80 7.66 -3.98
C ALA A 33 -3.27 8.10 -4.06
N GLU A 34 -3.80 8.38 -5.26
CA GLU A 34 -5.23 8.68 -5.43
C GLU A 34 -6.13 7.50 -5.06
N TRP A 35 -5.77 6.30 -5.53
CA TRP A 35 -6.51 5.07 -5.26
C TRP A 35 -6.58 4.79 -3.76
N THR A 36 -5.47 4.91 -3.05
CA THR A 36 -5.39 4.75 -1.59
C THR A 36 -6.28 5.75 -0.88
N ALA A 37 -6.18 7.04 -1.23
CA ALA A 37 -7.01 8.09 -0.62
C ALA A 37 -8.50 7.77 -0.77
N ARG A 38 -8.89 7.29 -1.97
CA ARG A 38 -10.27 6.92 -2.29
C ARG A 38 -10.73 5.68 -1.52
N GLU A 39 -9.89 4.67 -1.36
CA GLU A 39 -10.28 3.47 -0.60
C GLU A 39 -10.35 3.73 0.90
N LEU A 40 -9.42 4.47 1.48
CA LEU A 40 -9.49 4.80 2.90
C LEU A 40 -10.72 5.64 3.27
N ALA A 41 -11.30 6.37 2.31
CA ALA A 41 -12.56 7.10 2.49
C ALA A 41 -13.81 6.20 2.46
N ARG A 42 -13.70 4.94 2.05
CA ARG A 42 -14.83 4.00 1.89
C ARG A 42 -14.91 3.04 3.07
N GLN A 43 -16.13 2.64 3.42
CA GLN A 43 -16.35 1.64 4.46
C GLN A 43 -15.70 0.31 4.04
N GLY A 44 -14.79 -0.22 4.88
CA GLY A 44 -14.04 -1.44 4.60
C GLY A 44 -12.88 -1.29 3.61
N GLY A 45 -12.59 -0.08 3.12
CA GLY A 45 -11.51 0.10 2.14
C GLY A 45 -10.11 -0.12 2.73
N ARG A 46 -9.92 0.08 4.03
CA ARG A 46 -8.67 -0.31 4.70
C ARG A 46 -8.45 -1.83 4.69
N ASP A 47 -9.50 -2.63 4.91
CA ASP A 47 -9.41 -4.09 4.79
C ASP A 47 -9.07 -4.51 3.36
N HIS A 48 -9.58 -3.78 2.36
CA HIS A 48 -9.23 -4.00 0.95
C HIS A 48 -7.75 -3.71 0.68
N VAL A 49 -7.22 -2.58 1.19
CA VAL A 49 -5.79 -2.24 1.11
C VAL A 49 -4.92 -3.32 1.76
N GLU A 50 -5.30 -3.82 2.94
CA GLU A 50 -4.59 -4.93 3.59
C GLU A 50 -4.64 -6.22 2.76
N THR A 51 -5.78 -6.50 2.12
CA THR A 51 -5.94 -7.69 1.26
C THR A 51 -4.99 -7.61 0.06
N VAL A 52 -4.93 -6.47 -0.63
CA VAL A 52 -4.03 -6.25 -1.77
C VAL A 52 -2.56 -6.46 -1.37
N LEU A 53 -2.13 -5.88 -0.25
CA LEU A 53 -0.75 -6.05 0.24
C LEU A 53 -0.48 -7.50 0.68
N GLY A 54 -1.44 -8.15 1.33
CA GLY A 54 -1.33 -9.53 1.79
C GLY A 54 -1.24 -10.53 0.64
N GLU A 55 -2.05 -10.35 -0.42
CA GLU A 55 -1.97 -11.16 -1.63
C GLU A 55 -0.59 -11.04 -2.28
N ARG A 56 -0.08 -9.81 -2.43
CA ARG A 56 1.25 -9.56 -3.00
C ARG A 56 2.38 -10.15 -2.16
N ALA A 57 2.26 -10.13 -0.83
CA ALA A 57 3.21 -10.76 0.09
C ALA A 57 3.20 -12.29 -0.05
N GLY A 58 2.01 -12.88 -0.14
CA GLY A 58 1.84 -14.32 -0.40
C GLY A 58 2.46 -14.74 -1.73
N GLU A 59 2.24 -13.98 -2.80
CA GLU A 59 2.88 -14.23 -4.09
C GLU A 59 4.41 -14.12 -4.05
N ALA A 60 4.94 -13.12 -3.33
CA ALA A 60 6.37 -12.95 -3.15
C ALA A 60 6.97 -14.18 -2.44
N ARG A 61 6.31 -14.66 -1.38
CA ARG A 61 6.70 -15.88 -0.66
C ARG A 61 6.69 -17.11 -1.58
N LEU A 62 5.65 -17.28 -2.41
CA LEU A 62 5.57 -18.39 -3.36
C LEU A 62 6.67 -18.35 -4.43
N ARG A 63 7.14 -17.16 -4.78
CA ARG A 63 8.25 -16.95 -5.73
C ARG A 63 9.64 -17.06 -5.08
N GLY A 64 9.73 -17.26 -3.77
CA GLY A 64 10.98 -17.27 -3.01
C GLY A 64 11.60 -15.88 -2.84
N ASP A 65 10.82 -14.82 -3.06
CA ASP A 65 11.22 -13.43 -2.82
C ASP A 65 10.86 -13.04 -1.37
N ASP A 66 11.56 -13.66 -0.43
CA ASP A 66 11.33 -13.48 1.01
C ASP A 66 11.56 -12.03 1.45
N ALA A 67 12.50 -11.33 0.81
CA ALA A 67 12.79 -9.92 1.13
C ALA A 67 11.57 -9.03 0.87
N THR A 68 10.91 -9.19 -0.29
CA THR A 68 9.68 -8.45 -0.59
C THR A 68 8.53 -8.87 0.32
N ALA A 69 8.39 -10.17 0.61
CA ALA A 69 7.35 -10.66 1.51
C ALA A 69 7.47 -10.04 2.91
N ASP A 70 8.67 -10.09 3.50
CA ASP A 70 8.94 -9.57 4.85
C ASP A 70 8.77 -8.04 4.93
N ALA A 71 9.12 -7.31 3.85
CA ALA A 71 8.89 -5.87 3.76
C ALA A 71 7.40 -5.53 3.77
N LEU A 72 6.58 -6.27 3.01
CA LEU A 72 5.13 -6.09 2.98
C LEU A 72 4.47 -6.46 4.31
N GLU A 73 4.92 -7.54 4.95
CA GLU A 73 4.45 -7.92 6.29
C GLU A 73 4.77 -6.84 7.34
N THR A 74 5.95 -6.21 7.24
CA THR A 74 6.32 -5.08 8.11
C THR A 74 5.40 -3.87 7.90
N ILE A 75 5.11 -3.54 6.64
CA ILE A 75 4.17 -2.47 6.28
C ILE A 75 2.78 -2.76 6.88
N MET A 76 2.27 -3.97 6.68
CA MET A 76 0.97 -4.38 7.22
C MET A 76 0.93 -4.34 8.76
N ALA A 77 2.01 -4.76 9.42
CA ALA A 77 2.10 -4.68 10.88
C ALA A 77 1.99 -3.24 11.38
N ARG A 78 2.64 -2.28 10.68
CA ARG A 78 2.53 -0.85 10.99
C ARG A 78 1.09 -0.35 10.78
N GLU A 79 0.46 -0.68 9.66
CA GLU A 79 -0.90 -0.23 9.38
C GLU A 79 -1.94 -0.72 10.39
N ARG A 80 -1.79 -1.95 10.89
CA ARG A 80 -2.67 -2.49 11.94
C ARG A 80 -2.54 -1.76 13.27
N THR A 81 -1.37 -1.19 13.58
CA THR A 81 -1.17 -0.42 14.82
C THR A 81 -1.71 1.02 14.76
N ARG A 82 -2.08 1.52 13.57
CA ARG A 82 -2.69 2.84 13.39
C ARG A 82 -4.22 2.85 13.59
N LEU A 83 -4.84 1.68 13.66
CA LEU A 83 -6.27 1.49 13.93
C LEU A 83 -6.57 1.48 15.42
#